data_AF-A0A7J9QSJ0-F1
#
_entry.id   AF-A0A7J9QSJ0-F1
#
_cell.length_a   1.000
_cell.length_b   1.000
_cell.length_c   1.000
_cell.angle_alpha   90.00
_cell.angle_beta   90.00
_cell.angle_gamma   90.00
#
_symmetry.space_group_name_H-M   'P 1'
#
loop_
_entity.id
_entity.type
_entity.pdbx_description
1 polymer ?
#
loop_
_entity_poly.entity_id
_entity_poly.type
_entity_poly.pdbx_seq_one_letter_code
_entity_poly.pdbx_strand_id
1 'polypeptide(L)'
;FDFVKYFTEYSMSDQSWIVKMREAATKIPDAVARSSTAVGTPDDIIPTFERFMEAGVNHFVIRFWGKNYFGSIDKFASHVMPHLREKANK
;
A
#
# COMPACT_ATOMS: atom_id res chain seq x y z
N PHE A 1 -7.01 2.55 29.46
CA PHE A 1 -7.77 2.83 28.24
C PHE A 1 -7.12 2.05 27.11
N ASP A 2 -7.80 1.07 26.54
CA ASP A 2 -7.28 0.26 25.44
C ASP A 2 -7.75 0.85 24.12
N PHE A 3 -6.88 1.63 23.48
CA PHE A 3 -7.21 2.34 22.24
C PHE A 3 -7.49 1.37 21.08
N VAL A 4 -6.78 0.24 21.02
CA VAL A 4 -6.93 -0.74 19.92
C VAL A 4 -8.29 -1.41 20.01
N LYS A 5 -8.68 -1.86 21.21
CA LYS A 5 -10.00 -2.44 21.45
C LYS A 5 -11.12 -1.41 21.21
N TYR A 6 -10.98 -0.21 21.78
CA TYR A 6 -11.96 0.87 21.60
C TYR A 6 -12.13 1.25 20.12
N PHE A 7 -11.02 1.45 19.39
CA PHE A 7 -11.05 1.79 17.97
C PHE A 7 -11.72 0.68 17.14
N THR A 8 -11.41 -0.58 17.43
CA THR A 8 -11.99 -1.73 16.71
C THR A 8 -13.49 -1.83 16.96
N GLU A 9 -13.93 -1.76 18.21
CA GLU A 9 -15.35 -1.79 18.55
C GLU A 9 -16.08 -0.57 17.97
N TYR A 10 -15.53 0.64 18.07
CA TYR A 10 -16.13 1.87 17.57
C TYR A 10 -16.22 1.92 16.03
N SER A 11 -15.16 1.50 15.32
CA SER A 11 -15.12 1.53 13.85
C SER A 11 -15.95 0.40 13.20
N MET A 12 -16.20 -0.70 13.91
CA MET A 12 -16.89 -1.87 13.36
C MET A 12 -18.34 -2.05 13.83
N SER A 13 -18.76 -1.39 14.92
CA SER A 13 -20.12 -1.56 15.48
C SER A 13 -21.19 -0.68 14.84
N ASP A 14 -20.82 0.47 14.28
CA ASP A 14 -21.77 1.38 13.63
C ASP A 14 -21.47 1.49 12.13
N GLN A 15 -22.31 0.79 11.35
CA GLN A 15 -22.23 0.72 9.90
C GLN A 15 -22.30 2.10 9.21
N SER A 16 -22.87 3.13 9.86
CA SER A 16 -22.94 4.48 9.31
C SER A 16 -21.55 5.12 9.17
N TRP A 17 -20.59 4.77 10.05
CA TRP A 17 -19.21 5.24 9.94
C TRP A 17 -18.49 4.62 8.76
N ILE A 18 -18.76 3.36 8.44
CA ILE A 18 -18.21 2.71 7.25
C ILE A 18 -18.66 3.44 5.98
N VAL A 19 -19.93 3.84 5.91
CA VAL A 19 -20.47 4.62 4.78
C VAL A 19 -19.79 5.99 4.68
N LYS A 20 -19.73 6.74 5.79
CA LYS A 20 -19.07 8.05 5.83
C LYS A 20 -17.58 7.98 5.49
N MET A 21 -16.88 6.96 5.98
CA MET A 21 -15.47 6.72 5.65
C MET A 21 -15.28 6.44 4.16
N ARG A 22 -16.16 5.62 3.54
CA ARG A 22 -16.13 5.39 2.09
C ARG A 22 -16.35 6.67 1.30
N GLU A 23 -17.34 7.48 1.68
CA GLU A 23 -17.61 8.78 1.03
C GLU A 23 -16.48 9.79 1.21
N ALA A 24 -15.80 9.79 2.35
CA ALA A 24 -14.64 10.64 2.56
C ALA A 24 -13.44 10.14 1.73
N ALA A 25 -13.24 8.83 1.65
CA ALA A 25 -12.15 8.23 0.88
C ALA A 25 -12.25 8.55 -0.63
N THR A 26 -13.45 8.67 -1.20
CA THR A 26 -13.63 9.07 -2.61
C THR A 26 -13.30 10.52 -2.90
N LYS A 27 -13.12 11.36 -1.88
CA LYS A 27 -12.73 12.78 -2.02
C LYS A 27 -11.22 12.99 -1.89
N ILE A 28 -10.45 11.94 -1.57
CA ILE A 28 -9.00 12.03 -1.49
C ILE A 28 -8.46 12.38 -2.88
N PRO A 29 -7.64 13.44 -3.04
CA PRO A 29 -7.05 13.78 -4.33
C PRO A 29 -6.21 12.62 -4.89
N ASP A 30 -6.30 12.38 -6.20
CA ASP A 30 -5.61 11.28 -6.89
C ASP A 30 -4.10 11.26 -6.60
N ALA A 31 -3.45 12.44 -6.62
CA ALA A 31 -2.03 12.57 -6.30
C ALA A 31 -1.69 12.08 -4.87
N VAL A 32 -2.56 12.36 -3.90
CA VAL A 32 -2.37 11.90 -2.51
C VAL A 32 -2.60 10.40 -2.41
N ALA A 33 -3.65 9.87 -3.06
CA ALA A 33 -3.92 8.44 -3.08
C ALA A 33 -2.77 7.64 -3.73
N ARG A 34 -2.21 8.14 -4.83
CA ARG A 34 -1.05 7.53 -5.52
C ARG A 34 0.26 7.69 -4.75
N SER A 35 0.40 8.70 -3.91
CA SER A 35 1.62 8.89 -3.11
C SER A 35 1.85 7.78 -2.08
N SER A 36 0.78 7.06 -1.70
CA SER A 36 0.78 5.94 -0.74
C SER A 36 0.47 4.59 -1.39
N THR A 37 0.12 4.56 -2.68
CA THR A 37 -0.20 3.33 -3.42
C THR A 37 0.66 3.20 -4.67
N ALA A 38 1.41 2.11 -4.77
CA ALA A 38 2.21 1.82 -5.95
C ALA A 38 1.33 1.19 -7.04
N VAL A 39 1.02 1.94 -8.11
CA VAL A 39 0.08 1.54 -9.17
C VAL A 39 0.73 1.74 -10.54
N GLY A 40 0.78 0.69 -11.35
CA GLY A 40 1.28 0.76 -12.72
C GLY A 40 2.04 -0.48 -13.15
N THR A 41 2.98 -0.29 -14.08
CA THR A 41 3.99 -1.27 -14.48
C THR A 41 5.09 -1.41 -13.41
N PRO A 42 5.95 -2.44 -13.49
CA PRO A 42 7.11 -2.55 -12.60
C PRO A 42 7.95 -1.26 -12.51
N ASP A 43 8.23 -0.63 -13.66
CA ASP A 43 9.05 0.59 -13.72
C ASP A 43 8.35 1.79 -13.05
N ASP A 44 7.02 1.86 -13.12
CA ASP A 44 6.25 2.92 -12.47
C ASP A 44 6.29 2.80 -10.94
N ILE A 45 6.38 1.57 -10.41
CA ILE A 45 6.27 1.32 -8.97
C ILE A 45 7.61 1.27 -8.24
N ILE A 46 8.71 0.91 -8.91
CA ILE A 46 10.06 0.85 -8.32
C ILE A 46 10.42 2.15 -7.57
N PRO A 47 10.27 3.36 -8.16
CA PRO A 47 10.64 4.61 -7.49
C PRO A 47 9.92 4.84 -6.15
N THR A 48 8.71 4.28 -5.99
CA THR A 48 7.96 4.38 -4.74
C THR A 48 8.66 3.60 -3.63
N PHE A 49 9.08 2.36 -3.90
CA PHE A 49 9.81 1.52 -2.94
C PHE A 49 11.17 2.10 -2.63
N GLU A 50 11.89 2.57 -3.66
CA GLU A 50 13.18 3.22 -3.52
C GLU A 50 13.13 4.41 -2.54
N ARG A 51 12.15 5.31 -2.72
CA ARG A 51 11.95 6.45 -1.82
C ARG A 51 11.74 6.01 -0.36
N PHE A 52 10.99 4.94 -0.13
CA PHE A 52 10.78 4.42 1.22
C PHE A 52 12.03 3.75 1.80
N MET A 53 12.79 3.02 0.98
CA MET A 53 14.08 2.44 1.39
C MET A 53 15.07 3.54 1.80
N GLU A 54 15.16 4.62 1.02
CA GLU A 54 16.00 5.79 1.33
C GLU A 54 15.57 6.50 2.63
N ALA A 55 14.27 6.46 2.96
CA ALA A 55 13.75 6.93 4.24
C ALA A 55 13.99 5.97 5.43
N GLY A 56 14.69 4.84 5.20
CA GLY A 56 15.05 3.87 6.24
C GLY A 56 14.07 2.70 6.40
N VAL A 57 13.08 2.55 5.51
CA VAL A 57 12.17 1.40 5.54
C VAL A 57 12.90 0.15 5.07
N ASN A 58 12.97 -0.87 5.94
CA ASN A 58 13.64 -2.14 5.67
C ASN A 58 12.67 -3.34 5.58
N HIS A 59 11.39 -3.14 5.88
CA HIS A 59 10.36 -4.18 5.85
C HIS A 59 9.07 -3.65 5.25
N PHE A 60 8.58 -4.32 4.20
CA PHE A 60 7.36 -3.95 3.49
C PHE A 60 6.30 -5.04 3.61
N VAL A 61 5.11 -4.67 4.08
CA VAL A 61 3.92 -5.51 4.00
C VAL A 61 3.09 -5.04 2.83
N ILE A 62 3.04 -5.83 1.76
CA ILE A 62 2.42 -5.44 0.49
C ILE A 62 1.09 -6.17 0.32
N ARG A 63 0.02 -5.41 0.15
CA ARG A 63 -1.27 -5.95 -0.31
C ARG A 63 -1.37 -5.76 -1.83
N PHE A 64 -1.51 -6.85 -2.56
CA PHE A 64 -1.79 -6.82 -4.00
C PHE A 64 -3.29 -6.65 -4.26
N TRP A 65 -3.62 -5.80 -5.22
CA TRP A 65 -5.00 -5.48 -5.61
C TRP A 65 -5.23 -5.85 -7.08
N GLY A 66 -6.49 -6.06 -7.47
CA GLY A 66 -6.87 -6.32 -8.86
C GLY A 66 -7.22 -7.79 -9.15
N LYS A 67 -7.70 -8.04 -10.37
CA LYS A 67 -8.26 -9.34 -10.78
C LYS A 67 -7.19 -10.43 -10.94
N ASN A 68 -5.95 -10.07 -11.28
CA ASN A 68 -4.85 -11.01 -11.48
C ASN A 68 -3.89 -11.01 -10.28
N TYR A 69 -4.38 -11.43 -9.11
CA TYR A 69 -3.63 -11.40 -7.86
C TYR A 69 -2.29 -12.15 -7.94
N PHE A 70 -2.32 -13.42 -8.36
CA PHE A 70 -1.11 -14.24 -8.47
C PHE A 70 -0.16 -13.76 -9.55
N GLY A 71 -0.66 -13.33 -10.72
CA GLY A 71 0.21 -12.77 -11.75
C GLY A 71 0.85 -11.44 -11.33
N SER A 72 0.20 -10.65 -10.46
CA SER A 72 0.81 -9.44 -9.89
C SER A 72 1.94 -9.77 -8.93
N ILE A 73 1.77 -10.82 -8.11
CA ILE A 73 2.83 -11.33 -7.23
C ILE A 73 4.01 -11.85 -8.05
N ASP A 74 3.73 -12.69 -9.06
CA ASP A 74 4.77 -13.26 -9.92
C ASP A 74 5.55 -12.17 -10.65
N LYS A 75 4.84 -11.18 -11.22
CA LYS A 75 5.47 -10.05 -11.90
C LYS A 75 6.31 -9.20 -10.95
N PHE A 76 5.82 -8.95 -9.73
CA PHE A 76 6.57 -8.23 -8.71
C PHE A 76 7.85 -9.00 -8.30
N ALA A 77 7.74 -10.30 -8.06
CA ALA A 77 8.86 -11.15 -7.69
C ALA A 77 9.92 -11.24 -8.80
N SER A 78 9.50 -11.30 -10.06
CA SER A 78 10.41 -11.44 -11.20
C SER A 78 11.00 -10.13 -11.71
N HIS A 79 10.28 -9.01 -11.61
CA HIS A 79 10.69 -7.73 -12.22
C HIS A 79 10.97 -6.59 -11.24
N VAL A 80 10.51 -6.65 -9.99
CA VAL A 80 10.72 -5.56 -9.01
C VAL A 80 11.71 -5.97 -7.95
N MET A 81 11.53 -7.17 -7.36
CA MET A 81 12.41 -7.68 -6.31
C MET A 81 13.91 -7.72 -6.68
N PRO A 82 14.32 -8.07 -7.93
CA PRO A 82 15.73 -8.03 -8.30
C PRO A 82 16.34 -6.62 -8.19
N HIS A 83 15.62 -5.59 -8.66
CA HIS A 83 16.06 -4.20 -8.59
C HIS A 83 16.19 -3.72 -7.14
N LEU A 84 15.18 -4.01 -6.30
CA LEU A 84 15.21 -3.62 -4.89
C LEU A 84 16.34 -4.34 -4.12
N ARG A 85 16.63 -5.61 -4.45
CA ARG A 85 17.77 -6.35 -3.90
C ARG A 85 19.11 -5.73 -4.29
N GLU A 86 19.27 -5.37 -5.56
CA GLU A 86 20.49 -4.70 -6.01
C GLU A 86 20.71 -3.40 -5.25
N LYS A 87 19.65 -2.59 -5.07
CA LYS A 87 19.73 -1.35 -4.30
C LYS A 87 20.02 -1.57 -2.83
N ALA A 88 19.43 -2.58 -2.20
CA ALA A 88 19.68 -2.89 -0.79
C ALA A 88 21.12 -3.39 -0.50
N ASN A 89 21.81 -3.90 -1.52
CA ASN A 89 23.20 -4.38 -1.41
C ASN A 89 24.25 -3.30 -1.76
N LYS A 90 23.83 -2.11 -2.17
CA LYS A 90 24.70 -0.93 -2.40
C LYS A 90 24.75 -0.07 -1.15
#